data_AF-A0AAU8FSA3-F1
#
_entry.id   AF-A0AAU8FSA3-F1
#
_cell.length_a   1.000
_cell.length_b   1.000
_cell.length_c   1.000
_cell.angle_alpha   90.00
_cell.angle_beta   90.00
_cell.angle_gamma   90.00
#
_symmetry.space_group_name_H-M   'P 1'
#
loop_
_entity.id
_entity.type
_entity.pdbx_description
1 polymer ?
#
loop_
_entity_poly.entity_id
_entity_poly.type
_entity_poly.pdbx_seq_one_letter_code
_entity_poly.pdbx_strand_id
1 'polypeptide(L)'
;MAVRGRESLVIRNCVFVPANGKPVSASLISGAYSGQHDFGYTCYMPERITIENLRIDDSRHPENYQGPAIFADFNPDMTDSSYHEKFPYVRTREVILRNITTASGKAVRVSSNAFMFKDVKVNVSQSSTK
;
A
#
# COMPACT_ATOMS: atom_id res chain seq x y z
N MET A 1 0.29 9.46 -3.75
CA MET A 1 1.64 9.62 -4.33
C MET A 1 1.53 9.50 -5.84
N ALA A 2 1.91 10.54 -6.57
CA ALA A 2 1.94 10.54 -8.03
C ALA A 2 3.28 11.14 -8.48
N VAL A 3 4.00 10.42 -9.34
CA VAL A 3 5.29 10.84 -9.93
C VAL A 3 5.13 11.04 -11.44
N ARG A 4 6.08 11.77 -12.03
CA ARG A 4 6.16 11.97 -13.48
C ARG A 4 7.00 10.85 -14.09
N GLY A 5 6.36 9.79 -14.56
CA GLY A 5 7.02 8.64 -15.19
C GLY A 5 6.93 7.36 -14.37
N ARG A 6 7.42 6.25 -14.94
CA ARG A 6 7.39 4.94 -14.27
C ARG A 6 8.66 4.74 -13.46
N GLU A 7 8.52 4.76 -12.15
CA GLU A 7 9.63 4.60 -11.21
C GLU A 7 9.42 3.40 -10.29
N SER A 8 10.50 2.96 -9.64
CA SER A 8 10.46 1.94 -8.59
C SER A 8 10.65 2.57 -7.21
N LEU A 9 9.88 2.12 -6.23
CA LEU A 9 10.04 2.49 -4.82
C LEU A 9 10.66 1.34 -4.03
N VAL A 10 11.61 1.65 -3.15
CA VAL A 10 12.21 0.68 -2.21
C VAL A 10 12.05 1.19 -0.78
N ILE A 11 11.42 0.38 0.08
CA ILE A 11 11.33 0.59 1.53
C ILE A 11 12.11 -0.56 2.16
N ARG A 12 13.23 -0.27 2.84
CA ARG A 12 14.04 -1.33 3.42
C ARG A 12 14.75 -0.99 4.72
N ASN A 13 15.03 -2.04 5.49
CA ASN A 13 15.87 -2.00 6.69
C ASN A 13 15.40 -0.95 7.71
N CYS A 14 14.10 -0.95 8.01
CA CYS A 14 13.52 0.05 8.90
C CYS A 14 12.44 -0.53 9.82
N VAL A 15 12.14 0.24 10.86
CA VAL A 15 11.02 0.02 11.76
C VAL A 15 9.98 1.09 11.48
N PHE A 16 8.75 0.68 11.19
CA PHE A 16 7.62 1.56 11.04
C PHE A 16 6.75 1.49 12.30
N VAL A 17 6.61 2.62 13.00
CA VAL A 17 5.74 2.77 14.17
C VAL A 17 4.54 3.64 13.76
N PRO A 18 3.38 3.04 13.42
CA PRO A 18 2.20 3.76 12.93
C PRO A 18 1.71 4.79 13.95
N ALA A 19 1.36 6.00 13.47
CA ALA A 19 0.80 7.09 14.28
C ALA A 19 1.59 7.38 15.59
N ASN A 20 2.92 7.18 15.57
CA ASN A 20 3.78 7.29 16.75
C ASN A 20 3.28 6.45 17.94
N GLY A 21 2.78 5.24 17.65
CA GLY A 21 2.30 4.29 18.65
C GLY A 21 0.90 4.58 19.16
N LYS A 22 0.13 5.51 18.58
CA LYS A 22 -1.29 5.65 18.92
C LYS A 22 -2.11 4.51 18.29
N PRO A 23 -3.25 4.10 18.92
CA PRO A 23 -4.14 3.11 18.33
C PRO A 23 -4.57 3.48 16.90
N VAL A 24 -4.22 2.66 15.91
CA VAL A 24 -4.54 2.93 14.50
C VAL A 24 -4.58 1.64 13.66
N SER A 25 -5.36 1.66 12.58
CA SER A 25 -5.22 0.68 11.50
C SER A 25 -4.12 1.13 10.54
N ALA A 26 -2.97 0.47 10.60
CA ALA A 26 -1.78 0.90 9.86
C ALA A 26 -1.92 0.72 8.33
N SER A 27 -1.33 1.67 7.59
CA SER A 27 -1.06 1.56 6.15
C SER A 27 0.34 2.12 5.85
N LEU A 28 1.06 1.50 4.92
CA LEU A 28 2.44 1.90 4.58
C LEU A 28 2.46 3.10 3.63
N ILE A 29 1.56 3.11 2.65
CA ILE A 29 1.41 4.17 1.66
C ILE A 29 -0.01 4.69 1.75
N SER A 30 -0.15 5.95 2.14
CA SER A 30 -1.42 6.63 2.28
C SER A 30 -1.57 7.77 1.27
N GLY A 31 -2.80 8.22 1.06
CA GLY A 31 -3.16 9.28 0.13
C GLY A 31 -4.67 9.32 -0.12
N ALA A 32 -5.11 10.34 -0.84
CA ALA A 32 -6.47 10.48 -1.32
C ALA A 32 -6.44 10.83 -2.81
N TYR A 33 -7.33 10.23 -3.60
CA TYR A 33 -7.39 10.44 -5.03
C TYR A 33 -8.80 10.13 -5.55
N SER A 34 -9.51 11.17 -5.97
CA SER A 34 -10.89 11.06 -6.50
C SER A 34 -10.97 10.87 -8.02
N GLY A 35 -9.84 10.82 -8.73
CA GLY A 35 -9.86 10.78 -10.20
C GLY A 35 -10.35 12.05 -10.89
N GLN A 36 -10.57 13.16 -10.15
CA GLN A 36 -11.11 14.42 -10.69
C GLN A 36 -10.07 15.50 -10.94
N HIS A 37 -8.84 15.34 -10.45
CA HIS A 37 -7.81 16.36 -10.57
C HIS A 37 -7.03 16.23 -11.88
N ASP A 38 -7.01 17.29 -12.67
CA ASP A 38 -6.19 17.38 -13.87
C ASP A 38 -4.84 18.04 -13.57
N PHE A 39 -3.77 17.25 -13.63
CA PHE A 39 -2.40 17.76 -13.46
C PHE A 39 -1.77 18.25 -14.77
N GLY A 40 -2.45 18.09 -15.92
CA GLY A 40 -1.90 18.40 -17.24
C GLY A 40 -0.91 17.37 -17.79
N TYR A 41 -0.77 16.22 -17.12
CA TYR A 41 0.05 15.08 -17.56
C TYR A 41 -0.42 13.78 -16.92
N THR A 42 -0.03 12.63 -17.49
CA THR A 42 -0.32 11.31 -16.90
C THR A 42 0.40 11.13 -15.57
N CYS A 43 -0.36 10.92 -14.50
CA CYS A 43 0.18 10.59 -13.19
C CYS A 43 0.47 9.09 -13.09
N TYR A 44 1.52 8.75 -12.35
CA TYR A 44 1.94 7.37 -12.12
C TYR A 44 2.13 7.13 -10.62
N MET A 45 1.61 6.02 -10.12
CA MET A 45 2.21 5.36 -8.96
C MET A 45 3.52 4.70 -9.36
N PRO A 46 4.42 4.35 -8.42
CA PRO A 46 5.55 3.51 -8.75
C PRO A 46 5.07 2.23 -9.40
N GLU A 47 5.69 1.85 -10.51
CA GLU A 47 5.35 0.64 -11.24
C GLU A 47 5.62 -0.60 -10.39
N ARG A 48 6.73 -0.58 -9.64
CA ARG A 48 7.15 -1.63 -8.72
C ARG A 48 7.48 -1.07 -7.34
N ILE A 49 7.03 -1.74 -6.29
CA ILE A 49 7.39 -1.45 -4.90
C ILE A 49 8.09 -2.66 -4.31
N THR A 50 9.29 -2.48 -3.77
CA THR A 50 9.99 -3.51 -3.00
C THR A 50 10.00 -3.12 -1.54
N ILE A 51 9.51 -4.01 -0.68
CA ILE A 51 9.52 -3.86 0.77
C ILE A 51 10.35 -4.99 1.34
N GLU A 52 11.42 -4.65 2.05
CA GLU A 52 12.42 -5.63 2.49
C GLU A 52 12.91 -5.34 3.91
N ASN A 53 12.97 -6.35 4.77
CA ASN A 53 13.47 -6.21 6.15
C ASN A 53 12.74 -5.08 6.90
N LEU A 54 11.42 -5.05 6.77
CA LEU A 54 10.56 -4.07 7.44
C LEU A 54 9.93 -4.73 8.67
N ARG A 55 10.10 -4.08 9.83
CA ARG A 55 9.31 -4.37 11.03
C ARG A 55 8.22 -3.32 11.17
N ILE A 56 6.97 -3.76 11.28
CA ILE A 56 5.82 -2.89 11.55
C ILE A 56 5.44 -3.09 13.03
N ASP A 57 5.61 -2.05 13.83
CA ASP A 57 5.15 -2.05 15.22
C ASP A 57 3.68 -1.61 15.31
N ASP A 58 2.80 -2.50 14.88
CA ASP A 58 1.34 -2.33 14.96
C ASP A 58 0.75 -2.91 16.25
N SER A 59 1.54 -3.03 17.33
CA SER A 59 1.11 -3.59 18.62
C SER A 59 -0.10 -2.86 19.22
N ARG A 60 -0.26 -1.57 18.89
CA ARG A 60 -1.40 -0.74 19.31
C ARG A 60 -2.42 -0.67 18.16
N HIS A 61 -3.09 -1.78 17.90
CA HIS A 61 -4.15 -1.87 16.89
C HIS A 61 -5.56 -1.98 17.53
N PRO A 62 -6.64 -1.61 16.82
CA PRO A 62 -8.01 -1.83 17.30
C PRO A 62 -8.41 -3.32 17.34
N GLU A 63 -9.52 -3.67 18.02
CA GLU A 63 -9.96 -5.06 18.24
C GLU A 63 -10.24 -5.84 16.94
N ASN A 64 -10.78 -5.17 15.92
CA ASN A 64 -11.15 -5.75 14.63
C ASN A 64 -10.05 -5.60 13.55
N TYR A 65 -8.81 -5.37 13.97
CA TYR A 65 -7.69 -5.16 13.08
C TYR A 65 -7.30 -6.41 12.27
N GLN A 66 -7.31 -6.26 10.95
CA GLN A 66 -7.01 -7.33 9.99
C GLN A 66 -5.53 -7.37 9.57
N GLY A 67 -4.68 -6.54 10.17
CA GLY A 67 -3.29 -6.35 9.77
C GLY A 67 -3.05 -5.07 8.96
N PRO A 68 -1.78 -4.70 8.79
CA PRO A 68 -1.39 -3.45 8.14
C PRO A 68 -1.58 -3.56 6.63
N ALA A 69 -2.03 -2.48 5.98
CA ALA A 69 -2.14 -2.43 4.52
C ALA A 69 -0.87 -1.90 3.84
N ILE A 70 -0.58 -2.36 2.63
CA ILE A 70 0.39 -1.71 1.75
C ILE A 70 -0.15 -0.34 1.33
N PHE A 71 -1.38 -0.32 0.80
CA PHE A 71 -2.07 0.90 0.36
C PHE A 71 -3.26 1.19 1.27
N ALA A 72 -3.39 2.43 1.70
CA ALA A 72 -4.65 2.92 2.24
C ALA A 72 -5.76 2.86 1.18
N ASP A 73 -7.00 3.06 1.61
CA ASP A 73 -8.08 3.33 0.68
C ASP A 73 -7.96 4.77 0.17
N PHE A 74 -7.46 4.93 -1.06
CA PHE A 74 -7.29 6.27 -1.64
C PHE A 74 -8.61 6.83 -2.18
N ASN A 75 -9.59 5.97 -2.45
CA ASN A 75 -10.87 6.36 -3.04
C ASN A 75 -11.99 5.42 -2.58
N PRO A 76 -12.67 5.74 -1.47
CA PRO A 76 -13.75 4.91 -0.92
C PRO A 76 -14.94 4.73 -1.87
N ASP A 77 -15.13 5.63 -2.84
CA ASP A 77 -16.21 5.55 -3.82
C ASP A 77 -15.90 4.56 -4.96
N MET A 78 -14.63 4.20 -5.16
CA MET A 78 -14.20 3.27 -6.21
C MET A 78 -14.33 1.82 -5.73
N THR A 79 -15.56 1.34 -5.63
CA THR A 79 -15.89 -0.02 -5.13
C THR A 79 -16.17 -1.02 -6.25
N ASP A 80 -16.50 -0.55 -7.45
CA ASP A 80 -16.81 -1.37 -8.62
C ASP A 80 -16.50 -0.65 -9.94
N SER A 81 -16.82 -1.31 -11.07
CA SER A 81 -16.51 -0.83 -12.42
C SER A 81 -17.41 0.32 -12.91
N SER A 82 -18.46 0.69 -12.17
CA SER A 82 -19.29 1.86 -12.48
C SER A 82 -18.59 3.18 -12.15
N TYR A 83 -17.57 3.15 -11.30
CA TYR A 83 -16.79 4.34 -10.98
C TYR A 83 -15.89 4.73 -12.15
N HIS A 84 -16.10 5.94 -12.67
CA HIS A 84 -15.33 6.49 -13.78
C HIS A 84 -14.40 7.61 -13.33
N GLU A 85 -13.10 7.35 -13.40
CA GLU A 85 -12.07 8.38 -13.18
C GLU A 85 -11.97 9.26 -14.42
N LYS A 86 -12.15 10.58 -14.25
CA LYS A 86 -12.04 11.55 -15.36
C LYS A 86 -10.58 11.73 -15.80
N PHE A 87 -9.67 11.71 -14.83
CA PHE A 87 -8.23 11.86 -15.03
C PHE A 87 -7.50 10.70 -14.36
N PRO A 88 -7.57 9.48 -14.94
CA PRO A 88 -6.98 8.28 -14.37
C PRO A 88 -5.45 8.39 -14.30
N TYR A 89 -4.88 7.84 -13.24
CA TYR A 89 -3.46 7.60 -13.08
C TYR A 89 -3.11 6.13 -13.33
N VAL A 90 -1.86 5.86 -13.68
CA VAL A 90 -1.35 4.49 -13.83
C VAL A 90 -0.98 3.94 -12.45
N ARG A 91 -1.71 2.93 -11.99
CA ARG A 91 -1.51 2.29 -10.69
C ARG A 91 -0.27 1.38 -10.67
N THR A 92 0.20 1.07 -9.46
CA THR A 92 1.26 0.10 -9.23
C THR A 92 0.91 -1.25 -9.83
N ARG A 93 1.89 -1.92 -10.46
CA ARG A 93 1.71 -3.24 -11.06
C ARG A 93 2.17 -4.35 -10.13
N GLU A 94 3.25 -4.13 -9.40
CA GLU A 94 3.89 -5.18 -8.62
C GLU A 94 4.36 -4.69 -7.24
N VAL A 95 4.10 -5.50 -6.22
CA VAL A 95 4.71 -5.37 -4.89
C VAL A 95 5.48 -6.64 -4.56
N ILE A 96 6.71 -6.47 -4.09
CA ILE A 96 7.58 -7.56 -3.64
C ILE A 96 7.79 -7.39 -2.13
N LEU A 97 7.38 -8.39 -1.35
CA LEU A 97 7.54 -8.44 0.10
C LEU A 97 8.64 -9.44 0.47
N ARG A 98 9.64 -8.99 1.22
CA ARG A 98 10.75 -9.83 1.70
C ARG A 98 10.97 -9.58 3.18
N ASN A 99 10.95 -10.65 3.99
CA ASN A 99 11.23 -10.56 5.43
C ASN A 99 10.45 -9.42 6.13
N ILE A 100 9.12 -9.48 6.06
CA ILE A 100 8.24 -8.50 6.70
C ILE A 100 7.71 -9.09 8.00
N THR A 101 7.83 -8.33 9.09
CA THR A 101 7.35 -8.75 10.41
C THR A 101 6.39 -7.71 10.97
N THR A 102 5.37 -8.17 11.70
CA THR A 102 4.40 -7.33 12.40
C THR A 102 4.43 -7.66 13.89
N ALA A 103 4.30 -6.67 14.76
CA ALA A 103 4.22 -6.89 16.20
C ALA A 103 2.91 -7.61 16.58
N SER A 104 1.83 -7.37 15.83
CA SER A 104 0.53 -8.03 15.98
C SER A 104 0.50 -9.51 15.54
N GLY A 105 1.51 -9.95 14.79
CA GLY A 105 1.51 -11.26 14.12
C GLY A 105 0.54 -11.36 12.94
N LYS A 106 -0.20 -10.30 12.61
CA LYS A 106 -1.10 -10.26 11.45
C LYS A 106 -0.32 -10.10 10.15
N ALA A 107 -0.82 -10.73 9.07
CA ALA A 107 -0.22 -10.58 7.76
C ALA A 107 -0.43 -9.16 7.18
N VAL A 108 0.49 -8.73 6.32
CA VAL A 108 0.33 -7.51 5.53
C VAL A 108 -0.70 -7.75 4.43
N ARG A 109 -1.68 -6.87 4.30
CA ARG A 109 -2.73 -6.90 3.27
C ARG A 109 -2.48 -5.87 2.17
N VAL A 110 -3.13 -6.02 1.01
CA VAL A 110 -2.98 -5.06 -0.11
C VAL A 110 -3.62 -3.71 0.24
N SER A 111 -4.93 -3.71 0.49
CA SER A 111 -5.71 -2.54 0.85
C SER A 111 -7.03 -2.98 1.51
N SER A 112 -7.80 -2.03 2.05
CA SER A 112 -9.20 -2.25 2.43
C SER A 112 -10.12 -2.09 1.23
N ASN A 113 -9.67 -1.35 0.20
CA ASN A 113 -10.34 -1.27 -1.09
C ASN A 113 -9.71 -2.27 -2.06
N ALA A 114 -10.28 -3.48 -2.08
CA ALA A 114 -9.79 -4.55 -2.94
C ALA A 114 -10.00 -4.25 -4.44
N PHE A 115 -11.05 -3.51 -4.79
CA PHE A 115 -11.38 -3.22 -6.18
C PHE A 115 -10.36 -2.27 -6.82
N MET A 116 -9.99 -1.20 -6.11
CA MET A 116 -9.03 -0.21 -6.59
C MET A 116 -7.65 -0.82 -6.89
N PHE A 117 -7.23 -1.81 -6.11
CA PHE A 117 -5.91 -2.46 -6.21
C PHE A 117 -5.99 -3.92 -6.69
N LYS A 118 -7.08 -4.32 -7.35
CA LYS A 118 -7.31 -5.71 -7.78
C LYS A 118 -6.26 -6.25 -8.76
N ASP A 119 -5.64 -5.35 -9.53
CA ASP A 119 -4.66 -5.69 -10.56
C ASP A 119 -3.20 -5.65 -10.04
N VAL A 120 -2.99 -5.35 -8.76
CA VAL A 120 -1.66 -5.35 -8.14
C VAL A 120 -1.20 -6.78 -7.87
N LYS A 121 -0.11 -7.21 -8.52
CA LYS A 121 0.52 -8.50 -8.22
C LYS A 121 1.38 -8.40 -6.97
N VAL A 122 1.10 -9.21 -5.96
CA VAL A 122 1.94 -9.29 -4.74
C VAL A 122 2.74 -10.59 -4.74
N ASN A 123 4.06 -10.47 -4.68
CA ASN A 123 4.97 -11.60 -4.52
C ASN A 123 5.59 -11.57 -3.13
N VAL A 124 5.42 -12.66 -2.37
CA VAL A 124 6.07 -12.85 -1.07
C VAL A 124 7.24 -13.80 -1.28
N SER A 125 8.47 -13.31 -1.11
CA SER A 125 9.65 -14.20 -1.08
C SER A 125 10.01 -14.50 0.36
N GLN A 126 10.02 -15.78 0.72
CA GLN A 126 10.63 -16.20 1.97
C GLN A 126 12.14 -16.22 1.79
N SER A 127 12.85 -15.55 2.70
CA SER A 127 14.29 -15.75 2.83
C SER A 127 14.47 -17.17 3.34
N SER A 128 15.02 -18.07 2.53
CA SER A 128 15.41 -19.39 2.99
C SER A 128 16.42 -19.21 4.12
N THR A 129 16.01 -19.47 5.35
CA THR A 129 16.92 -19.60 6.48
C THR A 129 17.83 -20.78 6.14
N LYS A 130 19.10 -20.49 5.86
CA LYS A 130 20.17 -21.48 5.75
C LYS A 130 20.90 -21.55 7.07
#